data_AF-A0A8R7U526-F1
#
_entry.id   AF-A0A8R7U526-F1
#
_cell.length_a   1.000
_cell.length_b   1.000
_cell.length_c   1.000
_cell.angle_alpha   90.00
_cell.angle_beta   90.00
_cell.angle_gamma   90.00
#
_symmetry.space_group_name_H-M   'P 1'
#
loop_
_entity.id
_entity.type
_entity.pdbx_description
1 polymer ?
#
loop_
_entity_poly.entity_id
_entity_poly.type
_entity_poly.pdbx_seq_one_letter_code
_entity_poly.pdbx_strand_id
1 'polypeptide(L)'
;ADAEDHVSALPDAILEQVLSLLPAHEAVRSCVLSRRWRVLWKSVTDLRITDAGSWSSAAKFNRFVNFMLLLRPAWSLREVELCTF
;
A
#
# COMPACT_ATOMS: atom_id res chain seq x y z
N ALA A 1 -17.94 -19.87 -18.09
CA ALA A 1 -17.26 -18.63 -18.53
C ALA A 1 -16.44 -18.19 -17.35
N ASP A 2 -15.18 -18.58 -17.34
CA ASP A 2 -14.24 -18.18 -16.29
C ASP A 2 -14.13 -16.66 -16.36
N ALA A 3 -14.40 -15.98 -15.24
CA ALA A 3 -14.13 -14.56 -15.13
C ALA A 3 -12.62 -14.40 -15.25
N GLU A 4 -12.17 -14.00 -16.43
CA GLU A 4 -10.77 -13.81 -16.73
C GLU A 4 -10.25 -12.71 -15.78
N ASP A 5 -9.35 -13.09 -14.87
CA ASP A 5 -8.79 -12.18 -13.86
C ASP A 5 -7.81 -11.22 -14.55
N HIS A 6 -8.37 -10.20 -15.20
CA HIS A 6 -7.62 -9.19 -15.93
C HIS A 6 -6.67 -8.39 -15.03
N VAL A 7 -6.98 -8.32 -13.73
CA VAL A 7 -6.13 -7.65 -12.74
C VAL A 7 -4.85 -8.46 -12.51
N SER A 8 -4.96 -9.78 -12.47
CA SER A 8 -3.78 -10.67 -12.44
C SER A 8 -2.99 -10.67 -13.75
N ALA A 9 -3.59 -10.31 -14.89
CA ALA A 9 -2.89 -10.23 -16.17
C ALA A 9 -2.00 -8.97 -16.31
N LEU A 10 -2.18 -7.98 -15.44
CA LEU A 10 -1.42 -6.72 -15.52
C LEU A 10 0.07 -6.92 -15.18
N PRO A 11 0.98 -6.17 -15.84
CA PRO A 11 2.39 -6.12 -15.47
C PRO A 11 2.60 -5.51 -14.08
N ASP A 12 3.64 -5.97 -13.38
CA ASP A 12 3.97 -5.50 -12.03
C ASP A 12 4.15 -3.97 -11.95
N ALA A 13 4.75 -3.34 -12.97
CA ALA A 13 4.93 -1.89 -13.00
C ALA A 13 3.61 -1.10 -12.95
N ILE A 14 2.55 -1.63 -13.60
CA ILE A 14 1.21 -1.00 -13.56
C ILE A 14 0.59 -1.19 -12.17
N LEU A 15 0.76 -2.38 -11.58
CA LEU A 15 0.27 -2.65 -10.24
C LEU A 15 0.98 -1.78 -9.19
N GLU A 16 2.29 -1.55 -9.32
CA GLU A 16 3.05 -0.63 -8.47
C GLU A 16 2.55 0.81 -8.61
N GLN A 17 2.24 1.26 -9.83
CA GLN A 17 1.66 2.58 -10.07
C GLN A 17 0.24 2.71 -9.49
N VAL A 18 -0.59 1.66 -9.57
CA VAL A 18 -1.90 1.67 -8.91
C VAL A 18 -1.73 1.77 -7.40
N LEU A 19 -0.79 1.02 -6.82
CA LEU A 19 -0.52 1.03 -5.39
C LEU A 19 0.02 2.39 -4.89
N SER A 20 0.85 3.09 -5.67
CA SER A 20 1.38 4.41 -5.28
C SER A 20 0.30 5.51 -5.25
N LEU A 21 -0.79 5.33 -5.99
CA LEU A 21 -1.92 6.26 -5.98
C LEU A 21 -2.85 6.05 -4.79
N LEU A 22 -2.82 4.88 -4.15
CA LEU A 22 -3.68 4.54 -3.03
C LEU A 22 -3.12 5.06 -1.69
N PRO A 23 -3.99 5.41 -0.73
CA PRO A 23 -3.58 5.53 0.66
C PRO A 23 -2.89 4.24 1.12
N ALA A 24 -1.83 4.37 1.91
CA ALA A 24 -1.00 3.25 2.36
C ALA A 24 -1.81 2.11 3.00
N HIS A 25 -2.87 2.45 3.73
CA HIS A 25 -3.74 1.46 4.36
C HIS A 25 -4.59 0.66 3.36
N GLU A 26 -4.99 1.27 2.24
CA GLU A 26 -5.70 0.59 1.15
C GLU A 26 -4.75 -0.23 0.30
N ALA A 27 -3.56 0.31 0.02
CA ALA A 27 -2.48 -0.42 -0.64
C ALA A 27 -2.16 -1.73 0.11
N VAL A 28 -2.06 -1.70 1.44
CA VAL A 28 -1.88 -2.92 2.24
C VAL A 28 -3.11 -3.84 2.17
N ARG A 29 -4.34 -3.31 2.17
CA ARG A 29 -5.56 -4.15 2.04
C ARG A 29 -5.61 -4.90 0.72
N SER A 30 -5.07 -4.36 -0.37
CA SER A 30 -5.02 -5.03 -1.68
C SER A 30 -4.25 -6.38 -1.66
N CYS A 31 -3.48 -6.66 -0.60
CA CYS A 31 -2.81 -7.95 -0.37
C CYS A 31 -3.76 -9.17 -0.40
N VAL A 32 -5.07 -8.97 -0.27
CA VAL A 32 -6.07 -10.04 -0.36
C VAL A 32 -6.35 -10.48 -1.80
N LEU A 33 -6.04 -9.64 -2.79
CA LEU A 33 -6.31 -9.92 -4.21
C LEU A 33 -5.44 -11.05 -4.73
N SER A 34 -4.13 -11.03 -4.44
CA SER A 34 -3.25 -12.17 -4.72
C SER A 34 -1.91 -12.06 -3.96
N ARG A 35 -1.11 -13.14 -4.02
CA ARG A 35 0.26 -13.14 -3.49
C ARG A 35 1.14 -12.05 -4.13
N ARG A 36 0.91 -11.68 -5.39
CA ARG A 36 1.69 -10.65 -6.10
C ARG A 36 1.50 -9.27 -5.46
N TRP A 37 0.25 -8.87 -5.21
CA TRP A 37 -0.07 -7.61 -4.52
C TRP A 37 0.62 -7.49 -3.15
N ARG A 38 0.72 -8.62 -2.41
CA ARG A 38 1.42 -8.68 -1.12
C ARG A 38 2.92 -8.40 -1.21
N VAL A 39 3.55 -8.76 -2.32
CA VAL A 39 4.97 -8.49 -2.56
C VAL A 39 5.15 -7.06 -3.04
N LEU A 40 4.33 -6.63 -4.00
CA LEU A 40 4.48 -5.32 -4.66
C LEU A 40 4.23 -4.13 -3.73
N TRP A 41 3.25 -4.18 -2.81
CA TRP A 41 3.06 -3.05 -1.90
C TRP A 41 4.32 -2.77 -1.06
N LYS A 42 5.18 -3.77 -0.83
CA LYS A 42 6.44 -3.61 -0.09
C LYS A 42 7.55 -2.97 -0.92
N SER A 43 7.48 -3.01 -2.25
CA SER A 43 8.46 -2.40 -3.16
C SER A 43 8.12 -0.97 -3.56
N VAL A 44 6.85 -0.56 -3.49
CA VAL A 44 6.37 0.78 -3.87
C VAL A 44 7.18 1.92 -3.24
N THR A 45 7.76 2.80 -4.03
CA THR A 45 8.64 3.85 -3.49
C THR A 45 7.91 5.02 -2.85
N ASP A 46 6.65 5.19 -3.22
CA ASP A 46 5.84 6.36 -2.96
C ASP A 46 4.68 5.96 -2.04
N LEU A 47 4.76 6.40 -0.78
CA LEU A 47 3.74 6.09 0.22
C LEU A 47 2.89 7.32 0.52
N ARG A 48 1.58 7.19 0.29
CA ARG A 48 0.59 8.20 0.68
C ARG A 48 0.02 7.83 2.05
N ILE A 49 0.55 8.41 3.12
CA ILE A 49 0.00 8.22 4.47
C ILE A 49 -1.02 9.34 4.71
N THR A 50 -2.24 9.11 4.23
CA THR A 50 -3.34 10.06 4.34
C THR A 50 -4.39 9.57 5.33
N ASP A 51 -5.38 10.44 5.57
CA ASP A 51 -6.62 10.07 6.26
C ASP A 51 -6.43 9.76 7.75
N ALA A 52 -5.45 10.40 8.42
CA ALA A 52 -5.21 10.24 9.85
C ALA A 52 -6.47 10.52 10.70
N GLY A 53 -7.36 11.39 10.23
CA GLY A 53 -8.65 11.71 10.86
C GLY A 53 -9.69 10.58 10.80
N SER A 54 -9.57 9.61 9.89
CA SER A 54 -10.50 8.46 9.81
C SER A 54 -10.16 7.36 10.82
N TRP A 55 -9.01 7.45 11.48
CA TRP A 55 -8.60 6.50 12.50
C TRP A 55 -9.24 6.82 13.84
N SER A 56 -9.86 5.81 14.47
CA SER A 56 -10.52 6.00 15.77
C SER A 56 -9.58 6.40 16.92
N SER A 57 -8.25 6.33 16.72
CA SER A 57 -7.24 6.89 17.62
C SER A 57 -5.87 6.99 16.95
N ALA A 58 -5.06 7.96 17.40
CA ALA A 58 -3.65 8.08 17.00
C ALA A 58 -2.84 6.81 17.31
N ALA A 59 -3.17 6.09 18.39
CA ALA A 59 -2.51 4.83 18.74
C ALA A 59 -2.74 3.74 17.68
N LYS A 60 -3.96 3.62 17.13
CA LYS A 60 -4.25 2.65 16.07
C LYS A 60 -3.54 3.03 14.77
N PHE A 61 -3.55 4.31 14.42
CA PHE A 61 -2.82 4.83 13.27
C PHE A 61 -1.32 4.55 13.38
N ASN A 62 -0.69 4.95 14.49
CA ASN A 62 0.72 4.72 14.74
C ASN A 62 1.07 3.22 14.73
N ARG A 63 0.21 2.37 15.28
CA ARG A 63 0.39 0.91 15.22
C ARG A 63 0.43 0.44 13.78
N PHE A 64 -0.52 0.86 12.95
CA PHE A 64 -0.54 0.51 11.53
C PHE A 64 0.71 0.99 10.79
N VAL A 65 1.06 2.28 10.92
CA VAL A 65 2.23 2.85 10.24
C VAL A 65 3.51 2.13 10.65
N ASN A 66 3.71 1.87 11.95
CA ASN A 66 4.87 1.12 12.43
C ASN A 66 4.94 -0.29 11.86
N PHE A 67 3.83 -1.05 11.87
CA PHE A 67 3.82 -2.39 11.26
C PHE A 67 4.10 -2.35 9.77
N MET A 68 3.52 -1.37 9.06
CA MET A 68 3.77 -1.18 7.64
C MET A 68 5.26 -0.91 7.37
N LEU A 69 5.88 0.01 8.10
CA LEU A 69 7.30 0.35 7.95
C LEU A 69 8.22 -0.84 8.28
N LEU A 70 7.90 -1.62 9.32
CA LEU A 70 8.66 -2.82 9.70
C LEU A 70 8.63 -3.93 8.64
N LEU A 71 7.59 -3.98 7.83
CA LEU A 71 7.41 -5.01 6.80
C LEU A 71 8.09 -4.66 5.47
N ARG A 72 8.69 -3.47 5.35
CA ARG A 72 9.33 -2.96 4.13
C ARG A 72 10.86 -3.05 4.21
N PRO A 73 11.54 -3.43 3.12
CA PRO A 73 13.00 -3.40 3.07
C PRO A 73 13.52 -1.95 3.09
N ALA A 74 14.65 -1.71 3.75
CA ALA A 74 15.18 -0.37 4.03
C ALA A 74 15.44 0.51 2.79
N TRP A 75 15.61 -0.09 1.60
CA TRP A 75 15.91 0.63 0.36
C TRP A 75 14.68 1.01 -0.48
N SER A 76 13.47 0.69 -0.01
CA SER A 76 12.23 0.83 -0.78
C SER A 76 11.49 2.15 -0.58
N LEU A 77 12.07 3.11 0.15
CA LEU A 77 11.43 4.41 0.40
C LEU A 77 12.20 5.50 -0.33
N ARG A 78 11.54 6.15 -1.28
CA ARG A 78 12.09 7.31 -1.99
C ARG A 78 11.36 8.58 -1.57
N GLU A 79 10.05 8.51 -1.39
CA GLU A 79 9.23 9.65 -1.01
C GLU A 79 8.07 9.22 -0.09
N VAL A 80 7.82 10.01 0.96
CA VAL A 80 6.70 9.80 1.88
C VAL A 80 5.90 11.10 1.96
N GLU A 81 4.66 11.05 1.48
CA GLU A 81 3.74 12.18 1.55
C GLU A 81 2.87 12.04 2.81
N LEU A 82 3.02 12.98 3.75
CA LEU A 82 2.20 13.09 4.96
C LEU A 82 1.19 14.21 4.75
N CYS A 83 -0.06 13.86 4.43
CA CYS A 83 -1.13 14.86 4.40
C CYS A 83 -1.73 14.99 5.80
N THR A 84 -1.24 15.96 6.59
CA THR A 84 -1.86 16.39 7.85
C THR A 84 -2.80 17.56 7.58
N PHE A 85 -4.06 17.44 7.98
CA PHE A 85 -5.02 18.55 8.02
C PHE A 85 -4.96 19.26 9.37
#